data_AF-A0A0D2IV45-F1
#
_entry.id   AF-A0A0D2IV45-F1
#
_cell.length_a   1.000
_cell.length_b   1.000
_cell.length_c   1.000
_cell.angle_alpha   90.00
_cell.angle_beta   90.00
_cell.angle_gamma   90.00
#
_symmetry.space_group_name_H-M   'P 1'
#
loop_
_entity.id
_entity.type
_entity.pdbx_description
1 polymer ?
#
loop_
_entity_poly.entity_id
_entity_poly.type
_entity_poly.pdbx_seq_one_letter_code
_entity_poly.pdbx_strand_id
1 'polypeptide(L)'
;MRNIALIRNRCSDSPIKDVMLMTDFWDELSHHAEGEQRHQELTSRREWKGYMVSKGSKIRHFLNDESSVLSILSELIDKPRVTLEIQKEMVDQGLDIFKAKAGAALNHELAELTKKHPSRTRPLRTRDENCNPRTRRGNAGSTRDRARP
;
A
#
# COMPACT_ATOMS: atom_id res chain seq x y z
N MET A 1 11.36 -5.80 -6.24
CA MET A 1 9.93 -5.57 -5.96
C MET A 1 9.71 -5.44 -4.44
N ARG A 2 9.79 -4.21 -3.91
CA ARG A 2 9.74 -3.94 -2.46
C ARG A 2 8.33 -4.08 -1.86
N ASN A 3 7.30 -3.80 -2.65
CA ASN A 3 5.90 -3.82 -2.21
C ASN A 3 5.41 -5.23 -1.85
N ILE A 4 5.77 -6.24 -2.66
CA ILE A 4 5.41 -7.64 -2.41
C ILE A 4 6.08 -8.14 -1.13
N ALA A 5 7.35 -7.77 -0.92
CA ALA A 5 8.07 -8.13 0.29
C ALA A 5 7.43 -7.52 1.55
N LEU A 6 6.95 -6.27 1.48
CA LEU A 6 6.22 -5.63 2.57
C LEU A 6 4.92 -6.34 2.90
N ILE A 7 4.11 -6.67 1.88
CA ILE A 7 2.85 -7.40 2.06
C ILE A 7 3.11 -8.78 2.67
N ARG A 8 4.09 -9.51 2.14
CA ARG A 8 4.46 -10.87 2.57
C ARG A 8 4.98 -10.94 4.01
N ASN A 9 5.80 -9.98 4.43
CA ASN A 9 6.54 -10.12 5.69
C ASN A 9 5.73 -9.64 6.92
N ARG A 10 4.58 -8.99 6.69
CA ARG A 10 3.88 -8.20 7.72
C ARG A 10 2.35 -8.31 7.67
N CYS A 11 1.77 -8.90 6.63
CA CYS A 11 0.43 -9.43 6.75
C CYS A 11 0.54 -10.85 7.33
N SER A 12 -0.28 -11.17 8.33
CA SER A 12 -0.57 -12.58 8.62
C SER A 12 -1.07 -13.27 7.34
N ASP A 13 -1.16 -14.59 7.28
CA ASP A 13 -1.66 -15.26 6.06
C ASP A 13 -3.10 -14.82 5.69
N SER A 14 -3.84 -14.27 6.67
CA SER A 14 -5.26 -13.93 6.52
C SER A 14 -5.57 -12.78 5.55
N PRO A 15 -4.87 -11.63 5.51
CA PRO A 15 -5.15 -10.57 4.54
C PRO A 15 -4.63 -10.87 3.13
N ILE A 16 -3.66 -11.78 2.99
CA ILE A 16 -3.01 -12.05 1.70
C ILE A 16 -4.00 -12.64 0.69
N LYS A 17 -4.91 -13.52 1.12
CA LYS A 17 -5.97 -14.08 0.27
C LYS A 17 -6.88 -13.01 -0.37
N ASP A 18 -6.99 -11.85 0.26
CA ASP A 18 -7.88 -10.78 -0.19
C ASP A 18 -7.19 -9.84 -1.19
N VAL A 19 -5.86 -9.92 -1.32
CA VAL A 19 -5.07 -9.18 -2.31
C VAL A 19 -5.36 -9.69 -3.72
N MET A 20 -5.59 -8.77 -4.65
CA MET A 20 -5.63 -9.03 -6.08
C MET A 20 -4.41 -8.40 -6.74
N LEU A 21 -3.73 -9.17 -7.58
CA LEU A 21 -2.58 -8.73 -8.34
C LEU A 21 -3.01 -8.54 -9.78
N MET A 22 -2.89 -7.32 -10.28
CA MET A 22 -3.16 -7.02 -11.68
C MET A 22 -1.84 -7.07 -12.48
N THR A 23 -1.91 -7.62 -13.69
CA THR A 23 -0.88 -7.46 -14.73
C THR A 23 -1.49 -6.65 -15.87
N ASP A 24 -0.79 -5.63 -16.33
CA ASP A 24 -1.16 -4.71 -17.41
C ASP A 24 -0.38 -5.00 -18.70
N PHE A 25 -0.64 -4.21 -19.74
CA PHE A 25 0.00 -4.29 -21.08
C PHE A 25 -0.29 -5.57 -21.86
N TRP A 26 -1.42 -6.23 -21.57
CA TRP A 26 -1.87 -7.40 -22.33
C TRP A 26 -2.39 -7.04 -23.72
N ASP A 27 -2.90 -5.82 -23.87
CA ASP A 27 -3.36 -5.21 -25.12
C ASP A 27 -2.20 -4.83 -26.06
N GLU A 28 -1.00 -4.65 -25.53
CA GLU A 28 0.20 -4.27 -26.31
C GLU A 28 0.98 -5.49 -26.85
N LEU A 29 0.58 -6.72 -26.50
CA LEU A 29 1.29 -7.93 -26.89
C LEU A 29 0.99 -8.31 -28.34
N SER A 30 2.03 -8.37 -29.17
CA SER A 30 1.93 -8.93 -30.53
C SER A 30 1.62 -10.44 -30.52
N HIS A 31 2.07 -11.16 -29.48
CA HIS A 31 1.85 -12.59 -29.31
C HIS A 31 1.40 -12.91 -27.89
N HIS A 32 0.16 -13.36 -27.73
CA HIS A 32 -0.41 -13.68 -26.42
C HIS A 32 0.39 -14.77 -25.67
N ALA A 33 0.97 -15.73 -26.40
CA ALA A 33 1.77 -16.81 -25.82
C ALA A 33 3.00 -16.29 -25.06
N GLU A 34 3.62 -15.21 -25.53
CA GLU A 34 4.77 -14.60 -24.87
C GLU A 34 4.37 -13.92 -23.55
N GLY A 35 3.22 -13.24 -23.55
CA GLY A 35 2.61 -12.69 -22.34
C GLY A 35 2.32 -13.76 -21.31
N GLU A 36 1.74 -14.88 -21.74
CA GLU A 36 1.42 -15.99 -20.85
C GLU A 36 2.68 -16.64 -20.26
N GLN A 37 3.73 -16.82 -21.06
CA GLN A 37 5.01 -17.33 -20.56
C GLN A 37 5.59 -16.40 -19.48
N ARG A 38 5.65 -15.10 -19.76
CA ARG A 38 6.15 -14.10 -18.79
C ARG A 38 5.28 -14.05 -17.53
N HIS A 39 3.97 -14.15 -17.70
CA HIS A 39 3.00 -14.23 -16.61
C HIS A 39 3.24 -15.48 -15.76
N GLN A 40 3.41 -16.64 -16.38
CA GLN A 40 3.69 -17.90 -15.69
C GLN A 40 5.02 -17.85 -14.91
N GLU A 41 6.05 -17.19 -15.44
CA GLU A 41 7.28 -16.92 -14.70
C GLU A 41 7.04 -15.99 -13.50
N LEU A 42 6.22 -14.95 -13.68
CA LEU A 42 5.81 -14.02 -12.61
C LEU A 42 5.05 -14.73 -11.47
N THR A 43 4.22 -15.70 -11.80
CA THR A 43 3.35 -16.43 -10.85
C THR A 43 3.98 -17.68 -10.27
N SER A 44 4.96 -18.30 -10.93
CA SER A 44 5.62 -19.51 -10.43
C SER A 44 6.66 -19.22 -9.35
N ARG A 45 7.34 -18.07 -9.44
CA ARG A 45 8.42 -17.71 -8.52
C ARG A 45 7.89 -17.23 -7.17
N ARG A 46 8.32 -17.90 -6.10
CA ARG A 46 7.88 -17.62 -4.71
C ARG A 46 8.32 -16.24 -4.24
N GLU A 47 9.46 -15.76 -4.70
CA GLU A 47 10.00 -14.41 -4.47
C GLU A 47 9.17 -13.31 -5.13
N TRP A 48 8.32 -13.66 -6.10
CA TRP A 48 7.48 -12.74 -6.85
C TRP A 48 6.01 -12.95 -6.47
N LYS A 49 5.14 -13.29 -7.42
CA LYS A 49 3.71 -13.42 -7.14
C LYS A 49 3.35 -14.81 -6.60
N GLY A 50 4.20 -15.81 -6.78
CA GLY A 50 3.89 -17.20 -6.43
C GLY A 50 3.60 -17.44 -4.95
N TYR A 51 4.29 -16.73 -4.05
CA TYR A 51 3.95 -16.84 -2.62
C TYR A 51 2.54 -16.32 -2.34
N MET A 52 2.17 -15.18 -2.91
CA MET A 52 0.84 -14.58 -2.71
C MET A 52 -0.26 -15.46 -3.30
N VAL A 53 -0.04 -15.99 -4.51
CA VAL A 53 -0.95 -16.97 -5.15
C VAL A 53 -1.13 -18.20 -4.28
N SER A 54 -0.04 -18.75 -3.72
CA SER A 54 -0.11 -19.91 -2.82
C SER A 54 -0.90 -19.65 -1.53
N LYS A 55 -1.09 -18.37 -1.18
CA LYS A 55 -1.86 -17.91 -0.02
C LYS A 55 -3.27 -17.45 -0.37
N GLY A 56 -3.70 -17.65 -1.62
CA GLY A 56 -5.06 -17.37 -2.08
C GLY A 56 -5.25 -16.04 -2.79
N SER A 57 -4.20 -15.23 -2.99
CA SER A 57 -4.31 -14.02 -3.80
C SER A 57 -4.68 -14.37 -5.24
N LYS A 58 -5.58 -13.59 -5.84
CA LYS A 58 -5.97 -13.76 -7.23
C LYS A 58 -5.08 -12.94 -8.15
N ILE A 59 -4.94 -13.41 -9.40
CA ILE A 59 -4.28 -12.67 -10.47
C ILE A 59 -5.29 -12.39 -11.57
N ARG A 60 -5.27 -11.16 -12.08
CA ARG A 60 -6.13 -10.71 -13.17
C ARG A 60 -5.32 -9.96 -14.21
N HIS A 61 -5.68 -10.18 -15.46
CA HIS A 61 -5.17 -9.43 -16.60
C HIS A 61 -6.00 -8.16 -16.73
N PHE A 62 -5.34 -7.02 -16.71
CA PHE A 62 -5.94 -5.74 -17.01
C PHE A 62 -5.70 -5.45 -18.49
N LEU A 63 -6.78 -5.29 -19.24
CA LEU A 63 -6.78 -5.16 -20.70
C LEU A 63 -6.87 -3.70 -21.16
N ASN A 64 -6.65 -2.74 -20.25
CA ASN A 64 -6.67 -1.30 -20.52
C ASN A 64 -8.04 -0.77 -21.03
N ASP A 65 -9.14 -1.43 -20.63
CA ASP A 65 -10.50 -1.08 -21.02
C ASP A 65 -11.46 -1.06 -19.82
N GLU A 66 -12.58 -0.35 -19.97
CA GLU A 66 -13.56 -0.17 -18.89
C GLU A 66 -14.18 -1.50 -18.43
N SER A 67 -14.42 -2.44 -19.33
CA SER A 67 -15.06 -3.72 -18.98
C SER A 67 -14.16 -4.59 -18.11
N SER A 68 -12.85 -4.61 -18.37
CA SER A 68 -11.90 -5.32 -17.51
C SER A 68 -11.77 -4.67 -16.13
N VAL A 69 -11.82 -3.33 -16.02
CA VAL A 69 -11.87 -2.63 -14.72
C VAL A 69 -13.12 -3.02 -13.94
N LEU A 70 -14.31 -2.93 -14.56
CA LEU A 70 -15.57 -3.21 -13.89
C LEU A 70 -15.65 -4.66 -13.41
N SER A 71 -15.19 -5.61 -14.23
CA SER A 71 -15.07 -7.01 -13.84
C SER A 71 -14.18 -7.19 -12.60
N ILE A 72 -13.01 -6.58 -12.60
CA ILE A 72 -12.06 -6.63 -11.48
C ILE A 72 -12.63 -5.98 -10.21
N LEU A 73 -13.27 -4.81 -10.33
CA LEU A 73 -13.88 -4.12 -9.21
C LEU A 73 -15.05 -4.90 -8.62
N SER A 74 -15.88 -5.54 -9.45
CA SER A 74 -17.00 -6.36 -8.98
C SER A 74 -16.53 -7.48 -8.04
N GLU A 75 -15.38 -8.10 -8.31
CA GLU A 75 -14.78 -9.11 -7.44
C GLU A 75 -14.21 -8.58 -6.12
N LEU A 76 -13.98 -7.27 -6.01
CA LEU A 76 -13.41 -6.61 -4.83
C LEU A 76 -14.48 -5.98 -3.94
N ILE A 77 -15.58 -5.48 -4.51
CA ILE A 77 -16.64 -4.78 -3.79
C ILE A 77 -17.29 -5.66 -2.71
N ASP A 78 -17.49 -6.95 -3.01
CA ASP A 78 -18.15 -7.88 -2.09
C ASP A 78 -17.21 -8.47 -1.03
N LYS A 79 -15.92 -8.12 -1.06
CA LYS A 79 -14.96 -8.66 -0.08
C LYS A 79 -15.14 -8.00 1.29
N PRO A 80 -15.05 -8.79 2.38
CA PRO A 80 -15.10 -8.25 3.73
C PRO A 80 -13.92 -7.30 3.97
N ARG A 81 -14.17 -6.25 4.76
CA ARG A 81 -13.10 -5.33 5.16
C ARG A 81 -12.09 -6.07 6.03
N VAL A 82 -10.82 -6.03 5.63
CA VAL A 82 -9.72 -6.56 6.41
C VAL A 82 -8.93 -5.41 7.02
N THR A 83 -8.83 -5.38 8.34
CA THR A 83 -7.98 -4.41 9.04
C THR A 83 -6.53 -4.90 9.03
N LEU A 84 -5.65 -4.12 8.42
CA LEU A 84 -4.23 -4.44 8.36
C LEU A 84 -3.57 -4.24 9.73
N GLU A 85 -2.53 -5.02 10.04
CA GLU A 85 -1.84 -4.93 11.34
C GLU A 85 -1.26 -3.53 11.58
N ILE A 86 -0.69 -2.90 10.55
CA ILE A 86 -0.19 -1.51 10.63
C ILE A 86 -1.31 -0.51 10.97
N GLN A 87 -2.54 -0.73 10.49
CA GLN A 87 -3.67 0.14 10.81
C GLN A 87 -4.06 0.00 12.28
N LYS A 88 -4.03 -1.23 12.83
CA LYS A 88 -4.26 -1.47 14.26
C LYS A 88 -3.18 -0.83 15.12
N GLU A 89 -1.91 -0.99 14.73
CA GLU A 89 -0.77 -0.42 15.45
C GLU A 89 -0.85 1.12 15.49
N MET A 90 -1.13 1.76 14.35
CA MET A 90 -1.15 3.22 14.28
C MET A 90 -2.43 3.84 14.84
N VAL A 91 -3.59 3.25 14.58
CA VAL A 91 -4.89 3.84 14.94
C VAL A 91 -5.34 3.39 16.33
N ASP A 92 -5.31 2.08 16.59
CA ASP A 92 -5.86 1.52 17.84
C ASP A 92 -4.83 1.60 18.98
N GLN A 93 -3.54 1.43 18.68
CA GLN A 93 -2.46 1.42 19.67
C GLN A 93 -1.65 2.73 19.72
N GLY A 94 -1.90 3.67 18.81
CA GLY A 94 -1.23 4.97 18.76
C GLY A 94 0.27 4.90 18.51
N LEU A 95 0.76 3.81 17.92
CA LEU A 95 2.18 3.65 17.61
C LEU A 95 2.57 4.57 16.45
N ASP A 96 3.71 5.22 16.61
CA ASP A 96 4.37 5.92 15.51
C ASP A 96 4.72 4.95 14.38
N ILE A 97 4.65 5.40 13.13
CA ILE A 97 4.87 4.57 11.94
C ILE A 97 6.25 3.91 11.96
N PHE A 98 7.26 4.59 12.51
CA PHE A 98 8.62 4.03 12.63
C PHE A 98 8.74 2.94 13.69
N LYS A 99 7.82 2.90 14.65
CA LYS A 99 7.71 1.89 15.71
C LYS A 99 6.77 0.74 15.34
N ALA A 100 5.85 0.97 14.42
CA ALA A 100 5.01 -0.06 13.83
C ALA A 100 5.89 -1.18 13.24
N LYS A 101 5.48 -2.45 13.37
CA LYS A 101 6.31 -3.60 12.92
C LYS A 101 6.67 -3.51 11.45
N ALA A 102 5.76 -2.99 10.64
CA ALA A 102 5.98 -2.77 9.22
C ALA A 102 7.00 -1.66 8.95
N GLY A 103 6.91 -0.52 9.63
CA GLY A 103 7.85 0.59 9.46
C GLY A 103 9.23 0.29 10.04
N ALA A 104 9.31 -0.40 11.18
CA ALA A 104 10.56 -0.86 11.76
C ALA A 104 11.34 -1.81 10.83
N ALA A 105 10.64 -2.72 10.14
CA ALA A 105 11.25 -3.64 9.18
C ALA A 105 11.80 -2.91 7.95
N LEU A 106 11.04 -1.97 7.40
CA LEU A 106 11.45 -1.14 6.28
C LEU A 106 12.68 -0.29 6.64
N ASN A 107 12.69 0.28 7.85
CA ASN A 107 13.82 1.06 8.35
C ASN A 107 15.07 0.22 8.53
N HIS A 108 14.95 -1.01 9.04
CA HIS A 108 16.08 -1.92 9.15
C HIS A 108 16.68 -2.24 7.77
N GLU A 109 15.84 -2.57 6.78
CA GLU A 109 16.29 -2.79 5.40
C GLU A 109 16.96 -1.54 4.81
N LEU A 110 16.40 -0.35 5.05
CA LEU A 110 16.96 0.92 4.60
C LEU A 110 18.32 1.20 5.27
N ALA A 111 18.46 0.91 6.55
CA ALA A 111 19.72 1.05 7.29
C ALA A 111 20.81 0.12 6.73
N GLU A 112 20.47 -1.14 6.45
CA GLU A 112 21.39 -2.11 5.85
C GLU A 112 21.81 -1.70 4.43
N LEU A 113 20.89 -1.17 3.63
CA LEU A 113 21.22 -0.62 2.31
C LEU A 113 22.10 0.64 2.40
N THR A 114 21.85 1.49 3.39
CA THR A 114 22.64 2.72 3.64
C THR A 114 24.08 2.37 4.06
N LYS A 115 24.27 1.33 4.87
CA LYS A 115 25.60 0.80 5.21
C LYS A 115 26.35 0.29 3.98
N LYS A 116 25.65 -0.35 3.04
CA LYS A 116 26.24 -0.90 1.81
C LYS A 116 26.58 0.18 0.78
N HIS A 117 25.85 1.30 0.76
CA HIS A 117 26.01 2.36 -0.25
C HIS A 117 25.93 3.78 0.35
N PRO A 118 26.96 4.22 1.10
CA PRO A 118 26.94 5.51 1.80
C PRO A 118 26.84 6.72 0.84
N SER A 119 27.36 6.62 -0.38
CA SER A 119 27.44 7.72 -1.35
C SER A 119 26.13 8.13 -2.04
N ARG A 120 25.02 7.41 -1.83
CA ARG A 120 23.70 7.71 -2.48
C ARG A 120 22.61 8.17 -1.53
N THR A 121 22.90 8.42 -0.26
CA THR A 121 21.86 8.73 0.74
C THR A 121 21.78 10.23 1.06
N ARG A 122 20.68 10.88 0.68
CA ARG A 122 20.26 12.17 1.26
C ARG A 122 19.35 11.86 2.46
N PRO A 123 19.60 12.41 3.66
CA PRO A 123 18.74 12.14 4.80
C PRO A 123 17.37 12.82 4.61
N LEU A 124 16.32 12.01 4.50
CA LEU A 124 14.94 12.45 4.66
C LEU A 124 14.69 12.69 6.15
N ARG A 125 15.13 13.83 6.68
CA ARG A 125 14.98 14.19 8.11
C ARG A 125 14.17 15.44 8.39
N THR A 126 13.55 16.04 7.38
CA THR A 126 12.82 17.31 7.55
C THR A 126 11.40 17.18 7.01
N ARG A 127 10.54 16.51 7.77
CA ARG A 127 9.07 16.63 7.62
C ARG A 127 8.25 16.43 8.89
N ASP A 128 8.88 16.27 10.06
CA ASP A 128 8.17 16.00 11.31
C ASP A 128 7.80 17.26 12.11
N GLU A 129 8.15 18.47 11.65
CA GLU A 129 7.90 19.70 12.43
C GLU A 129 6.65 20.51 12.03
N ASN A 130 5.82 20.07 11.07
CA ASN A 130 4.68 20.90 10.64
C ASN A 130 3.37 20.20 10.29
N CYS A 131 3.08 19.01 10.83
CA CYS A 131 1.75 18.42 10.73
C CYS A 131 1.06 18.33 12.10
N ASN A 132 0.66 19.48 12.65
CA ASN A 132 -0.32 19.54 13.72
C ASN A 132 -1.64 20.14 13.17
N PRO A 133 -2.66 19.34 12.84
CA PRO A 133 -3.93 19.86 12.37
C PRO A 133 -4.91 20.27 13.50
N ARG A 134 -4.48 20.50 14.75
CA ARG A 134 -5.42 20.72 15.89
C ARG A 134 -5.25 22.00 16.71
N THR A 135 -4.65 23.05 16.17
CA THR A 135 -4.65 24.38 16.81
C THR A 135 -5.12 25.50 15.86
N ARG A 136 -6.40 25.46 15.50
CA ARG A 136 -7.20 26.66 15.18
C ARG A 136 -8.56 26.59 15.87
N ARG A 137 -8.54 26.61 17.21
CA ARG A 137 -9.60 27.22 18.01
C ARG A 137 -8.97 28.39 18.72
N GLY A 138 -9.42 29.60 18.40
CA GLY A 138 -9.02 30.79 19.14
C GLY A 138 -9.12 32.08 18.33
N ASN A 139 -10.23 32.78 18.53
CA ASN A 139 -10.27 34.22 18.74
C ASN A 139 -10.33 35.16 17.51
N ALA A 140 -11.56 35.54 17.17
CA ALA A 140 -11.89 36.92 16.81
C ALA A 140 -13.17 37.29 17.56
N GLY A 141 -13.02 37.79 18.79
CA GLY A 141 -14.08 38.56 19.45
C GLY A 141 -14.07 40.00 18.93
N SER A 142 -15.25 40.61 18.74
CA SER A 142 -15.65 41.84 19.43
C SER A 142 -16.87 42.53 18.77
N THR A 143 -17.96 42.60 19.54
CA THR A 143 -18.85 43.77 19.79
C THR A 143 -19.86 44.32 18.77
N ARG A 144 -21.11 44.44 19.29
CA ARG A 144 -22.22 45.40 19.01
C ARG A 144 -22.97 45.17 17.68
N ASP A 145 -24.30 45.21 17.60
CA ASP A 145 -25.20 46.17 18.24
C ASP A 145 -26.65 45.66 18.37
N ARG A 146 -27.40 46.26 19.29
CA ARG A 146 -28.86 46.11 19.44
C ARG A 146 -29.56 46.87 18.31
N ALA A 147 -30.65 46.32 17.76
CA ALA A 147 -31.97 46.98 17.74
C ALA A 147 -32.99 46.15 16.94
N ARG A 148 -34.15 45.95 17.58
CA ARG A 148 -35.47 45.62 16.99
C ARG A 148 -35.98 46.81 16.15
N PRO A 149 -36.96 46.62 15.25
CA PRO A 149 -38.37 46.45 15.65
C PRO A 149 -38.88 45.00 15.61
#